data_AF-A0A8T9BRL2-F1
#
_entry.id   AF-A0A8T9BRL2-F1
#
_cell.length_a   1.000
_cell.length_b   1.000
_cell.length_c   1.000
_cell.angle_alpha   90.00
_cell.angle_beta   90.00
_cell.angle_gamma   90.00
#
_symmetry.space_group_name_H-M   'P 1'
#
loop_
_entity.id
_entity.type
_entity.pdbx_description
1 polymer ?
#
loop_
_entity_poly.entity_id
_entity_poly.type
_entity_poly.pdbx_seq_one_letter_code
_entity_poly.pdbx_strand_id
1 'polypeptide(L)'
;MRNRRQRLGTTSDILQNNAQLQAWGSSSQASIIGIRASFSNKSEARDFCINLIEIIRSAGIPVIWTLNVKTAKNTKELLVIEVMKQLVLQTLQLNETLRTERSITLSAHRFQSATTEQEWFHLLGASLAGIPRIYIIIDVEVLGKKEDGEEVCWLGAFANLFEEMAKRAIYTIVTVALVSYGSTLTSATPSPYNHGIIDIPRKKEVSVGSDKEKTAPRGSPASVLNTKPEQHHLNIGC
;
A
#
# COMPACT_ATOMS: atom_id res chain seq x y z
N MET A 1 18.10 12.84 -6.47
CA MET A 1 16.84 13.60 -6.23
C MET A 1 15.78 13.44 -7.34
N ARG A 2 16.12 13.48 -8.64
CA ARG A 2 15.15 13.45 -9.77
C ARG A 2 14.06 12.36 -9.67
N ASN A 3 14.45 11.11 -9.40
CA ASN A 3 13.52 9.97 -9.31
C ASN A 3 12.47 10.07 -8.18
N ARG A 4 12.76 10.77 -7.07
CA ARG A 4 11.81 10.93 -5.95
C ARG A 4 10.68 11.89 -6.30
N ARG A 5 11.00 13.03 -6.95
CA ARG A 5 9.98 13.97 -7.46
C ARG A 5 9.06 13.31 -8.48
N GLN A 6 9.62 12.51 -9.39
CA GLN A 6 8.82 11.76 -10.38
C GLN A 6 7.87 10.74 -9.74
N ARG A 7 8.32 10.04 -8.68
CA ARG A 7 7.50 9.08 -7.94
C ARG A 7 6.36 9.74 -7.15
N LEU A 8 6.64 10.88 -6.49
CA LEU A 8 5.60 11.68 -5.83
C LEU A 8 4.55 12.16 -6.83
N GLY A 9 4.97 12.56 -8.04
CA GLY A 9 4.06 12.82 -9.17
C GLY A 9 3.13 11.64 -9.44
N THR A 10 3.67 10.45 -9.70
CA THR A 10 2.85 9.24 -9.98
C THR A 10 1.85 8.91 -8.86
N THR A 11 2.20 9.09 -7.58
CA THR A 11 1.23 8.89 -6.49
C THR A 11 0.17 10.00 -6.46
N SER A 12 0.55 11.25 -6.71
CA SER A 12 -0.40 12.36 -6.85
C SER A 12 -1.36 12.13 -8.00
N ASP A 13 -0.87 11.65 -9.15
CA ASP A 13 -1.68 11.30 -10.32
C ASP A 13 -2.70 10.20 -10.00
N ILE A 14 -2.28 9.15 -9.26
CA ILE A 14 -3.19 8.07 -8.82
C ILE A 14 -4.28 8.62 -7.88
N LEU A 15 -3.94 9.50 -6.93
CA LEU A 15 -4.90 10.16 -6.04
C LEU A 15 -5.85 11.11 -6.81
N GLN A 16 -5.36 11.80 -7.83
CA GLN A 16 -6.16 12.74 -8.64
C GLN A 16 -7.10 12.05 -9.63
N ASN A 17 -6.76 10.86 -10.12
CA ASN A 17 -7.55 10.14 -11.12
C ASN A 17 -8.45 9.03 -10.53
N ASN A 18 -8.45 8.82 -9.22
CA ASN A 18 -9.25 7.79 -8.56
C ASN A 18 -10.27 8.40 -7.58
N ALA A 19 -11.53 8.45 -8.00
CA ALA A 19 -12.63 9.03 -7.21
C ALA A 19 -12.84 8.35 -5.84
N GLN A 20 -12.51 7.05 -5.72
CA GLN A 20 -12.62 6.31 -4.46
C GLN A 20 -11.50 6.68 -3.47
N LEU A 21 -10.26 6.91 -3.95
CA LEU A 21 -9.19 7.50 -3.12
C LEU A 21 -9.53 8.93 -2.70
N GLN A 22 -10.15 9.72 -3.58
CA GLN A 22 -10.58 11.08 -3.24
C GLN A 22 -11.64 11.06 -2.15
N ALA A 23 -12.73 10.30 -2.34
CA ALA A 23 -13.82 10.20 -1.37
C ALA A 23 -13.34 9.66 0.00
N TRP A 24 -12.43 8.68 0.01
CA TRP A 24 -11.77 8.22 1.22
C TRP A 24 -10.92 9.33 1.87
N GLY A 25 -10.06 9.97 1.07
CA GLY A 25 -9.14 11.00 1.55
C GLY A 25 -9.84 12.26 2.07
N SER A 26 -10.95 12.68 1.44
CA SER A 26 -11.73 13.86 1.84
C SER A 26 -12.86 13.56 2.81
N SER A 27 -13.00 12.32 3.30
CA SER A 27 -14.10 11.91 4.18
C SER A 27 -14.17 12.79 5.43
N SER A 28 -15.36 13.29 5.77
CA SER A 28 -15.66 13.99 7.03
C SER A 28 -15.93 13.03 8.20
N GLN A 29 -16.04 11.73 7.92
CA GLN A 29 -16.27 10.67 8.90
C GLN A 29 -15.09 9.67 8.92
N ALA A 30 -15.04 8.85 9.97
CA ALA A 30 -14.09 7.74 10.03
C ALA A 30 -14.27 6.82 8.79
N SER A 31 -13.16 6.41 8.20
CA SER A 31 -13.16 5.73 6.89
C SER A 31 -11.98 4.78 6.78
N ILE A 32 -12.16 3.69 6.03
CA ILE A 32 -11.13 2.66 5.85
C ILE A 32 -11.10 2.17 4.41
N ILE A 33 -9.91 2.11 3.81
CA ILE A 33 -9.75 1.62 2.44
C ILE A 33 -8.74 0.49 2.37
N GLY A 34 -9.09 -0.54 1.60
CA GLY A 34 -8.19 -1.57 1.15
C GLY A 34 -7.45 -1.13 -0.11
N ILE A 35 -6.14 -1.33 -0.12
CA ILE A 35 -5.29 -1.10 -1.27
C ILE A 35 -4.61 -2.43 -1.57
N ARG A 36 -4.93 -2.98 -2.72
CA ARG A 36 -4.44 -4.28 -3.17
C ARG A 36 -3.31 -4.06 -4.17
N ALA A 37 -2.26 -4.85 -4.03
CA ALA A 37 -1.22 -4.99 -5.02
C ALA A 37 -0.89 -6.48 -5.18
N SER A 38 -0.21 -6.82 -6.27
CA SER A 38 0.34 -8.15 -6.47
C SER A 38 1.73 -8.24 -5.82
N PHE A 39 2.21 -9.45 -5.55
CA PHE A 39 3.62 -9.66 -5.19
C PHE A 39 4.59 -9.06 -6.23
N SER A 40 4.19 -9.00 -7.51
CA SER A 40 5.02 -8.49 -8.62
C SER A 40 5.19 -6.97 -8.63
N ASN A 41 4.42 -6.20 -7.86
CA ASN A 41 4.53 -4.75 -7.70
C ASN A 41 4.55 -4.28 -6.23
N LYS A 42 5.07 -5.14 -5.35
CA LYS A 42 5.28 -4.85 -3.92
C LYS A 42 6.15 -3.61 -3.69
N SER A 43 7.15 -3.38 -4.52
CA SER A 43 7.99 -2.16 -4.50
C SER A 43 7.14 -0.91 -4.70
N GLU A 44 6.35 -0.87 -5.78
CA GLU A 44 5.52 0.27 -6.15
C GLU A 44 4.43 0.55 -5.13
N ALA A 45 3.88 -0.49 -4.50
CA ALA A 45 2.88 -0.34 -3.45
C ALA A 45 3.49 0.16 -2.13
N ARG A 46 4.68 -0.30 -1.75
CA ARG A 46 5.44 0.30 -0.64
C ARG A 46 5.83 1.76 -0.94
N ASP A 47 6.24 2.05 -2.16
CA ASP A 47 6.57 3.40 -2.62
C ASP A 47 5.34 4.31 -2.58
N PHE A 48 4.16 3.80 -2.98
CA PHE A 48 2.88 4.48 -2.85
C PHE A 48 2.57 4.81 -1.38
N CYS A 49 2.76 3.87 -0.44
CA CYS A 49 2.58 4.14 0.99
C CYS A 49 3.48 5.28 1.49
N ILE A 50 4.77 5.24 1.13
CA ILE A 50 5.75 6.27 1.51
C ILE A 50 5.35 7.63 0.94
N ASN A 51 5.01 7.68 -0.36
CA ASN A 51 4.58 8.90 -1.02
C ASN A 51 3.26 9.44 -0.43
N LEU A 52 2.32 8.57 -0.07
CA LEU A 52 1.05 8.94 0.57
C LEU A 52 1.29 9.56 1.96
N ILE A 53 2.17 8.97 2.77
CA ILE A 53 2.61 9.55 4.06
C ILE A 53 3.28 10.91 3.83
N GLU A 54 4.16 11.04 2.82
CA GLU A 54 4.81 12.32 2.49
C GLU A 54 3.77 13.40 2.09
N ILE A 55 2.77 13.03 1.28
CA ILE A 55 1.68 13.93 0.86
C ILE A 55 0.85 14.37 2.08
N ILE A 56 0.38 13.44 2.92
CA ILE A 56 -0.43 13.75 4.11
C ILE A 56 0.35 14.65 5.09
N ARG A 57 1.63 14.34 5.33
CA ARG A 57 2.50 15.18 6.18
C ARG A 57 2.73 16.57 5.58
N SER A 58 2.86 16.68 4.26
CA SER A 58 3.03 17.98 3.59
C SER A 58 1.78 18.86 3.68
N ALA A 59 0.59 18.26 3.84
CA ALA A 59 -0.66 18.96 4.12
C ALA A 59 -0.83 19.33 5.62
N GLY A 60 0.16 19.06 6.47
CA GLY A 60 0.13 19.37 7.91
C GLY A 60 -0.78 18.47 8.74
N ILE A 61 -1.28 17.35 8.19
CA ILE A 61 -2.20 16.47 8.89
C ILE A 61 -1.41 15.37 9.63
N PRO A 62 -1.73 15.05 10.89
CA PRO A 62 -1.17 13.91 11.60
C PRO A 62 -1.34 12.59 10.82
N VAL A 63 -0.29 11.80 10.77
CA VAL A 63 -0.31 10.45 10.21
C VAL A 63 0.61 9.54 11.02
N ILE A 64 0.13 8.33 11.27
CA ILE A 64 0.88 7.23 11.90
C ILE A 64 0.91 6.04 10.94
N TRP A 65 1.93 5.22 11.02
CA TRP A 65 2.09 4.13 10.06
C TRP A 65 2.87 2.94 10.60
N THR A 66 2.61 1.77 10.01
CA THR A 66 3.44 0.58 10.15
C THR A 66 3.71 0.03 8.74
N LEU A 67 4.97 0.07 8.31
CA LEU A 67 5.40 -0.27 6.95
C LEU A 67 6.45 -1.38 6.94
N ASN A 68 6.47 -2.19 5.88
CA ASN A 68 7.34 -3.36 5.81
C ASN A 68 8.76 -3.04 5.39
N VAL A 69 9.57 -2.62 6.37
CA VAL A 69 11.01 -2.42 6.22
C VAL A 69 11.74 -3.77 6.41
N LYS A 70 11.48 -4.76 5.53
CA LYS A 70 12.28 -6.00 5.50
C LYS A 70 13.74 -5.68 5.11
N THR A 71 14.56 -5.34 6.08
CA THR A 71 16.02 -5.51 5.98
C THR A 71 16.32 -7.01 6.00
N ALA A 72 17.21 -7.47 5.12
CA ALA A 72 17.42 -8.87 4.76
C ALA A 72 17.96 -9.82 5.86
N LYS A 73 17.81 -9.48 7.14
CA LYS A 73 18.25 -10.28 8.31
C LYS A 73 17.12 -10.63 9.29
N ASN A 74 16.00 -9.90 9.29
CA ASN A 74 14.85 -10.18 10.17
C ASN A 74 13.60 -10.47 9.33
N THR A 75 13.36 -11.74 9.05
CA THR A 75 12.18 -12.25 8.33
C THR A 75 10.98 -12.57 9.22
N LYS A 76 11.07 -12.29 10.53
CA LYS A 76 9.94 -12.51 11.45
C LYS A 76 8.82 -11.51 11.16
N GLU A 77 7.64 -12.04 10.92
CA GLU A 77 6.40 -11.27 10.78
C GLU A 77 6.05 -10.63 12.14
N LEU A 78 5.53 -9.40 12.16
CA LEU A 78 5.19 -8.73 13.43
C LEU A 78 3.85 -9.21 13.96
N LEU A 79 3.79 -9.58 15.23
CA LEU A 79 2.51 -9.90 15.88
C LEU A 79 1.60 -8.66 15.86
N VAL A 80 0.29 -8.89 15.81
CA VAL A 80 -0.75 -7.84 15.84
C VAL A 80 -0.50 -6.83 16.97
N ILE A 81 -0.16 -7.34 18.15
CA ILE A 81 0.21 -6.57 19.35
C ILE A 81 1.43 -5.66 19.11
N GLU A 82 2.44 -6.10 18.36
CA GLU A 82 3.66 -5.31 18.08
C GLU A 82 3.34 -4.13 17.15
N VAL A 83 2.46 -4.34 16.18
CA VAL A 83 1.95 -3.28 15.29
C VAL A 83 1.10 -2.28 16.06
N MET A 84 0.19 -2.76 16.91
CA MET A 84 -0.62 -1.87 17.74
C MET A 84 0.23 -1.07 18.75
N LYS A 85 1.27 -1.67 19.34
CA LYS A 85 2.28 -0.96 20.15
C LYS A 85 2.94 0.18 19.38
N GLN A 86 3.33 -0.05 18.12
CA GLN A 86 3.92 0.99 17.27
C GLN A 86 2.93 2.13 16.95
N LEU A 87 1.67 1.82 16.66
CA LEU A 87 0.64 2.82 16.36
C LEU A 87 0.27 3.65 17.61
N VAL A 88 0.11 2.99 18.77
CA VAL A 88 -0.11 3.68 20.05
C VAL A 88 1.06 4.60 20.38
N LEU A 89 2.30 4.12 20.27
CA LEU A 89 3.49 4.93 20.58
C LEU A 89 3.59 6.17 19.69
N GLN A 90 3.36 6.04 18.38
CA GLN A 90 3.32 7.18 17.46
C GLN A 90 2.18 8.15 17.81
N THR A 91 1.01 7.65 18.18
CA THR A 91 -0.14 8.48 18.57
C THR A 91 0.15 9.27 19.85
N LEU A 92 0.75 8.64 20.87
CA LEU A 92 1.17 9.29 22.11
C LEU A 92 2.25 10.37 21.88
N GLN A 93 3.11 10.19 20.87
CA GLN A 93 4.11 11.20 20.49
C GLN A 93 3.51 12.40 19.74
N LEU A 94 2.42 12.19 18.98
CA LEU A 94 1.74 13.25 18.22
C LEU A 94 0.69 14.00 19.04
N ASN A 95 0.08 13.37 20.04
CA ASN A 95 -1.04 13.95 20.76
C ASN A 95 -0.60 14.90 21.89
N GLU A 96 -0.56 16.19 21.59
CA GLU A 96 -0.17 17.22 22.55
C GLU A 96 -1.05 17.28 23.80
N THR A 97 -2.34 16.91 23.69
CA THR A 97 -3.28 16.90 24.83
C THR A 97 -2.91 15.86 25.90
N LEU A 98 -2.12 14.85 25.53
CA LEU A 98 -1.66 13.79 26.43
C LEU A 98 -0.31 14.12 27.09
N ARG A 99 0.26 15.31 26.87
CA ARG A 99 1.57 15.72 27.41
C ARG A 99 1.57 16.23 28.86
N THR A 100 0.43 16.19 29.56
CA THR A 100 0.43 16.45 31.02
C THR A 100 1.06 15.28 31.77
N GLU A 101 1.74 15.54 32.90
CA GLU A 101 2.39 14.49 33.71
C GLU A 101 1.40 13.37 34.10
N ARG A 102 0.16 13.75 34.47
CA ARG A 102 -0.94 12.82 34.78
C ARG A 102 -1.32 11.97 33.56
N SER A 103 -1.44 12.58 32.38
CA SER A 103 -1.79 11.89 31.13
C SER A 103 -0.66 10.96 30.66
N ILE A 104 0.60 11.36 30.81
CA ILE A 104 1.78 10.54 30.50
C ILE A 104 1.83 9.32 31.41
N THR A 105 1.71 9.52 32.73
CA THR A 105 1.76 8.41 33.72
C THR A 105 0.63 7.41 33.50
N LEU A 106 -0.59 7.88 33.24
CA LEU A 106 -1.74 7.02 32.94
C LEU A 106 -1.55 6.25 31.61
N SER A 107 -1.03 6.92 30.58
CA SER A 107 -0.73 6.30 29.29
C SER A 107 0.36 5.24 29.42
N ALA A 108 1.42 5.52 30.18
CA ALA A 108 2.51 4.58 30.45
C ALA A 108 2.03 3.34 31.21
N HIS A 109 1.22 3.51 32.26
CA HIS A 109 0.61 2.39 32.98
C HIS A 109 -0.24 1.53 32.04
N ARG A 110 -1.13 2.14 31.25
CA ARG A 110 -2.01 1.41 30.31
C ARG A 110 -1.21 0.68 29.23
N PHE A 111 -0.12 1.28 28.73
CA PHE A 111 0.79 0.66 27.76
C PHE A 111 1.54 -0.54 28.35
N GLN A 112 1.89 -0.48 29.64
CA GLN A 112 2.55 -1.60 30.34
C GLN A 112 1.58 -2.72 30.74
N SER A 113 0.32 -2.38 31.05
CA SER A 113 -0.69 -3.35 31.49
C SER A 113 -1.47 -4.03 30.36
N ALA A 114 -1.45 -3.50 29.14
CA ALA A 114 -2.18 -4.07 28.01
C ALA A 114 -1.52 -5.36 27.49
N THR A 115 -2.26 -6.47 27.53
CA THR A 115 -1.80 -7.81 27.17
C THR A 115 -2.51 -8.38 25.94
N THR A 116 -3.79 -8.03 25.75
CA THR A 116 -4.64 -8.56 24.68
C THR A 116 -4.79 -7.58 23.51
N GLU A 117 -5.07 -8.10 22.31
CA GLU A 117 -5.34 -7.26 21.12
C GLU A 117 -6.44 -6.22 21.37
N GLN A 118 -7.51 -6.60 22.07
CA GLN A 118 -8.64 -5.70 22.38
C GLN A 118 -8.22 -4.55 23.31
N GLU A 119 -7.35 -4.78 24.30
CA GLU A 119 -6.78 -3.73 25.13
C GLU A 119 -5.90 -2.77 24.31
N TRP A 120 -5.15 -3.31 23.34
CA TRP A 120 -4.33 -2.50 22.42
C TRP A 120 -5.17 -1.64 21.47
N PHE A 121 -6.27 -2.16 20.92
CA PHE A 121 -7.24 -1.35 20.17
C PHE A 121 -7.93 -0.30 21.06
N HIS A 122 -8.34 -0.66 22.28
CA HIS A 122 -8.90 0.28 23.25
C HIS A 122 -7.90 1.42 23.55
N LEU A 123 -6.63 1.10 23.78
CA LEU A 123 -5.59 2.08 24.08
C LEU A 123 -5.31 2.99 22.89
N LEU A 124 -5.30 2.46 21.66
CA LEU A 124 -5.22 3.27 20.44
C LEU A 124 -6.39 4.26 20.38
N GLY A 125 -7.64 3.77 20.48
CA GLY A 125 -8.85 4.62 20.47
C GLY A 125 -8.82 5.73 21.52
N ALA A 126 -8.38 5.40 22.75
CA ALA A 126 -8.22 6.40 23.81
C ALA A 126 -7.09 7.40 23.53
N SER A 127 -5.97 6.96 22.93
CA SER A 127 -4.83 7.83 22.60
C SER A 127 -5.11 8.80 21.45
N LEU A 128 -6.10 8.50 20.60
CA LEU A 128 -6.52 9.35 19.48
C LEU A 128 -7.37 10.56 19.94
N ALA A 129 -7.97 10.51 21.13
CA ALA A 129 -8.84 11.57 21.65
C ALA A 129 -8.11 12.91 21.77
N GLY A 130 -8.75 13.99 21.30
CA GLY A 130 -8.15 15.33 21.25
C GLY A 130 -7.41 15.65 19.94
N ILE A 131 -7.15 14.66 19.08
CA ILE A 131 -6.69 14.89 17.71
C ILE A 131 -7.93 15.14 16.82
N PRO A 132 -8.02 16.23 16.02
CA PRO A 132 -9.19 16.47 15.18
C PRO A 132 -9.30 15.51 13.99
N ARG A 133 -8.19 15.22 13.32
CA ARG A 133 -8.09 14.32 12.15
C ARG A 133 -6.74 13.65 12.11
N ILE A 134 -6.70 12.38 11.70
CA ILE A 134 -5.48 11.58 11.60
C ILE A 134 -5.61 10.47 10.55
N TYR A 135 -4.52 10.21 9.83
CA TYR A 135 -4.41 9.07 8.93
C TYR A 135 -3.63 7.92 9.55
N ILE A 136 -4.02 6.69 9.24
CA ILE A 136 -3.32 5.46 9.68
C ILE A 136 -2.99 4.65 8.43
N ILE A 137 -1.70 4.43 8.14
CA ILE A 137 -1.26 3.68 6.95
C ILE A 137 -0.58 2.38 7.38
N ILE A 138 -1.19 1.23 7.06
CA ILE A 138 -0.70 -0.09 7.47
C ILE A 138 -0.41 -0.93 6.23
N ASP A 139 0.84 -1.33 6.08
CA ASP A 139 1.24 -2.42 5.18
C ASP A 139 0.89 -3.74 5.88
N VAL A 140 -0.17 -4.43 5.43
CA VAL A 140 -0.66 -5.63 6.11
C VAL A 140 0.26 -6.83 5.97
N GLU A 141 1.34 -6.72 5.19
CA GLU A 141 2.31 -7.78 4.98
C GLU A 141 3.55 -7.63 5.89
N VAL A 142 3.57 -6.56 6.70
CA VAL A 142 4.34 -6.50 7.95
C VAL A 142 3.86 -7.57 8.93
N LEU A 143 2.56 -7.86 8.85
CA LEU A 143 1.80 -8.51 9.91
C LEU A 143 1.99 -10.02 9.81
N GLY A 144 2.27 -10.60 10.96
CA GLY A 144 2.18 -12.04 11.15
C GLY A 144 0.76 -12.45 11.44
N LYS A 145 0.61 -13.76 11.47
CA LYS A 145 -0.55 -14.42 12.06
C LYS A 145 -0.71 -14.00 13.52
N LYS A 146 -1.93 -14.12 14.04
CA LYS A 146 -2.19 -14.13 15.48
C LYS A 146 -1.35 -15.23 16.16
N GLU A 147 -1.28 -15.18 17.49
CA GLU A 147 -0.59 -16.22 18.29
C GLU A 147 -1.20 -17.64 18.10
N ASP A 148 -2.48 -17.73 17.70
CA ASP A 148 -3.20 -18.97 17.36
C ASP A 148 -3.01 -19.44 15.91
N GLY A 149 -2.37 -18.63 15.05
CA GLY A 149 -2.15 -18.93 13.63
C GLY A 149 -3.22 -18.41 12.66
N GLU A 150 -4.29 -17.75 13.14
CA GLU A 150 -5.29 -17.12 12.27
C GLU A 150 -4.84 -15.76 11.70
N GLU A 151 -5.47 -15.33 10.62
CA GLU A 151 -5.33 -13.97 10.08
C GLU A 151 -6.32 -13.01 10.77
N VAL A 152 -5.89 -11.78 11.08
CA VAL A 152 -6.78 -10.74 11.60
C VAL A 152 -7.56 -10.08 10.48
N CYS A 153 -8.89 -10.03 10.62
CA CYS A 153 -9.75 -9.21 9.77
C CYS A 153 -9.60 -7.72 10.15
N TRP A 154 -8.54 -7.08 9.62
CA TRP A 154 -8.19 -5.69 9.94
C TRP A 154 -9.28 -4.67 9.58
N LEU A 155 -10.07 -4.93 8.53
CA LEU A 155 -11.24 -4.11 8.19
C LEU A 155 -12.25 -4.12 9.34
N GLY A 156 -12.62 -5.30 9.84
CA GLY A 156 -13.52 -5.46 10.99
C GLY A 156 -12.93 -4.90 12.28
N ALA A 157 -11.63 -5.09 12.53
CA ALA A 157 -10.98 -4.59 13.74
C ALA A 157 -11.00 -3.05 13.81
N PHE A 158 -10.72 -2.36 12.69
CA PHE A 158 -10.82 -0.90 12.64
C PHE A 158 -12.27 -0.40 12.59
N ALA A 159 -13.20 -1.12 11.96
CA ALA A 159 -14.63 -0.79 12.06
C ALA A 159 -15.11 -0.81 13.53
N ASN A 160 -14.78 -1.88 14.28
CA ASN A 160 -15.08 -1.98 15.70
C ASN A 160 -14.42 -0.85 16.52
N LEU A 161 -13.19 -0.45 16.17
CA LEU A 161 -12.52 0.69 16.80
C LEU A 161 -13.31 1.99 16.60
N PHE A 162 -13.78 2.27 15.38
CA PHE A 162 -14.56 3.47 15.08
C PHE A 162 -15.89 3.49 15.85
N GLU A 163 -16.58 2.35 15.98
CA GLU A 163 -17.78 2.22 16.80
C GLU A 163 -17.49 2.48 18.29
N GLU A 164 -16.40 1.92 18.82
CA GLU A 164 -15.98 2.14 20.20
C GLU A 164 -15.59 3.60 20.48
N MET A 165 -14.97 4.28 19.52
CA MET A 165 -14.70 5.72 19.60
C MET A 165 -16.00 6.53 19.63
N ALA A 166 -16.96 6.21 18.75
CA ALA A 166 -18.27 6.86 18.71
C ALA A 166 -19.06 6.69 20.03
N LYS A 167 -19.11 5.47 20.59
CA LYS A 167 -19.76 5.18 21.89
C LYS A 167 -19.18 6.00 23.05
N ARG A 168 -17.92 6.44 22.94
CA ARG A 168 -17.19 7.22 23.96
C ARG A 168 -17.18 8.72 23.68
N ALA A 169 -17.94 9.19 22.70
CA ALA A 169 -17.93 10.58 22.22
C ALA A 169 -16.52 11.08 21.81
N ILE A 170 -15.70 10.20 21.24
CA ILE A 170 -14.40 10.57 20.66
C ILE A 170 -14.61 10.96 19.20
N TYR A 171 -14.62 12.27 18.92
CA TYR A 171 -14.95 12.84 17.61
C TYR A 171 -13.76 12.91 16.61
N THR A 172 -12.63 12.26 16.92
CA THR A 172 -11.46 12.21 16.06
C THR A 172 -11.77 11.55 14.72
N ILE A 173 -11.54 12.25 13.62
CA ILE A 173 -11.73 11.70 12.27
C ILE A 173 -10.53 10.82 11.91
N VAL A 174 -10.72 9.49 11.94
CA VAL A 174 -9.68 8.51 11.63
C VAL A 174 -9.84 7.98 10.20
N THR A 175 -8.81 8.13 9.37
CA THR A 175 -8.81 7.69 7.97
C THR A 175 -7.72 6.64 7.75
N VAL A 176 -8.12 5.37 7.59
CA VAL A 176 -7.22 4.20 7.56
C VAL A 176 -7.00 3.72 6.12
N ALA A 177 -5.76 3.40 5.75
CA ALA A 177 -5.42 2.63 4.55
C ALA A 177 -4.72 1.33 4.93
N LEU A 178 -5.24 0.20 4.45
CA LEU A 178 -4.64 -1.13 4.59
C LEU A 178 -4.07 -1.57 3.24
N VAL A 179 -2.78 -1.85 3.17
CA VAL A 179 -2.07 -2.15 1.91
C VAL A 179 -1.55 -3.59 1.90
N SER A 180 -2.07 -4.41 0.98
CA SER A 180 -1.84 -5.87 0.89
C SER A 180 -1.11 -6.25 -0.40
N TYR A 181 -0.29 -7.32 -0.35
CA TYR A 181 0.46 -7.86 -1.50
C TYR A 181 0.06 -9.32 -1.76
N GLY A 182 -1.02 -9.55 -2.50
CA GLY A 182 -1.44 -10.90 -2.90
C GLY A 182 -2.18 -11.72 -1.84
N SER A 183 -2.30 -11.24 -0.61
CA SER A 183 -3.31 -11.70 0.36
C SER A 183 -4.71 -11.15 0.01
N THR A 184 -5.78 -11.89 0.28
CA THR A 184 -7.14 -11.36 0.14
C THR A 184 -7.48 -10.48 1.33
N LEU A 185 -7.58 -9.17 1.11
CA LEU A 185 -8.35 -8.28 2.00
C LEU A 185 -9.81 -8.76 2.00
N THR A 186 -10.19 -9.54 3.01
CA THR A 186 -11.51 -10.14 3.14
C THR A 186 -12.50 -9.14 3.74
N SER A 187 -13.48 -8.71 2.96
CA SER A 187 -14.63 -7.94 3.43
C SER A 187 -15.63 -8.87 4.14
N ALA A 188 -15.23 -9.43 5.29
CA ALA A 188 -16.00 -10.44 6.01
C ALA A 188 -17.20 -9.88 6.80
N THR A 189 -17.34 -8.55 6.91
CA THR A 189 -18.44 -7.89 7.64
C THR A 189 -19.06 -6.77 6.81
N PRO A 190 -20.41 -6.68 6.74
CA PRO A 190 -21.09 -5.46 6.30
C PRO A 190 -20.92 -4.42 7.39
N SER A 191 -20.19 -3.34 7.09
CA SER A 191 -19.87 -2.28 8.04
C SER A 191 -20.17 -0.91 7.42
N PRO A 192 -20.69 0.07 8.19
CA PRO A 192 -21.20 1.33 7.66
C PRO A 192 -20.12 2.28 7.10
N TYR A 193 -18.84 1.96 7.30
CA TYR A 193 -17.74 2.75 6.75
C TYR A 193 -17.54 2.44 5.25
N ASN A 194 -17.01 3.39 4.48
CA ASN A 194 -16.80 3.23 3.03
C ASN A 194 -15.72 2.18 2.70
N HIS A 195 -16.11 0.92 2.56
CA HIS A 195 -15.22 -0.20 2.22
C HIS A 195 -14.87 -0.22 0.73
N GLY A 196 -13.84 0.54 0.36
CA GLY A 196 -13.24 0.46 -0.97
C GLY A 196 -12.09 -0.53 -1.04
N ILE A 197 -11.94 -1.26 -2.14
CA ILE A 197 -10.68 -1.94 -2.52
C ILE A 197 -10.17 -1.31 -3.82
N ILE A 198 -8.86 -1.04 -3.91
CA ILE A 198 -8.22 -0.41 -5.08
C ILE A 198 -6.94 -1.15 -5.45
N ASP A 199 -6.82 -1.56 -6.71
CA ASP A 199 -5.60 -2.15 -7.23
C ASP A 199 -4.57 -1.07 -7.61
N ILE A 200 -3.34 -1.19 -7.11
CA ILE A 200 -2.22 -0.37 -7.59
C ILE A 200 -1.74 -0.91 -8.94
N PRO A 201 -1.73 -0.11 -10.01
CA PRO A 201 -1.25 -0.55 -11.31
C PRO A 201 0.27 -0.78 -11.30
N ARG A 202 0.73 -1.82 -12.00
CA ARG A 202 2.17 -2.03 -12.25
C ARG A 202 2.70 -0.92 -13.15
N LYS A 203 3.88 -0.39 -12.83
CA LYS A 203 4.54 0.59 -13.70
C LYS A 203 4.94 -0.10 -15.01
N LYS A 204 4.40 0.36 -16.14
CA LYS A 204 4.90 -0.08 -17.45
C LYS A 204 6.34 0.40 -17.60
N GLU A 205 7.27 -0.54 -17.71
CA GLU A 205 8.60 -0.21 -18.22
C GLU A 205 8.44 0.27 -19.66
N VAL A 206 8.93 1.48 -19.94
CA VAL A 206 9.07 1.93 -21.32
C VAL A 206 10.23 1.13 -21.89
N SER A 207 9.90 0.07 -22.63
CA SER A 207 10.84 -0.64 -23.48
C SER A 207 11.42 0.35 -24.48
N VAL A 208 12.63 0.83 -24.21
CA VAL A 208 13.43 1.60 -25.17
C VAL A 208 13.66 0.67 -26.36
N GLY A 209 12.99 0.95 -27.47
CA GLY A 209 13.14 0.20 -28.70
C GLY A 209 14.58 0.31 -29.18
N SER A 210 15.30 -0.80 -29.21
CA SER A 210 16.61 -0.88 -29.85
C SER A 210 16.40 -0.83 -31.37
N ASP A 211 16.38 0.38 -31.94
CA ASP A 211 16.39 0.57 -33.38
C ASP A 211 17.65 -0.08 -33.98
N LYS A 212 17.46 -1.26 -34.57
CA LYS A 212 18.51 -1.93 -35.34
C LYS A 212 18.64 -1.24 -36.70
N GLU A 213 19.59 -0.32 -36.74
CA GLU A 213 20.14 0.30 -37.94
C GLU A 213 20.37 -0.74 -39.05
N LYS A 214 19.64 -0.60 -40.17
CA LYS A 214 19.78 -1.47 -41.35
C LYS A 214 20.99 -1.06 -42.17
N THR A 215 22.17 -1.56 -41.83
CA THR A 215 23.32 -1.53 -42.75
C THR A 215 23.15 -2.56 -43.87
N ALA A 216 23.05 -2.08 -45.11
CA ALA A 216 23.07 -2.91 -46.31
C ALA A 216 24.49 -2.98 -46.93
N PRO A 217 24.95 -4.14 -47.41
CA PRO A 217 26.14 -4.23 -48.25
C PRO A 217 25.80 -4.21 -49.76
N ARG A 218 26.57 -3.45 -50.54
CA ARG A 218 26.54 -3.42 -52.01
C ARG A 218 27.70 -4.25 -52.60
N GLY A 219 27.41 -5.03 -53.64
CA GLY A 219 28.40 -5.57 -54.61
C GLY A 219 29.32 -6.67 -54.07
N SER A 220 29.86 -7.58 -54.89
CA SER A 220 29.71 -7.80 -56.33
C SER A 220 30.06 -9.28 -56.67
N PRO A 221 29.73 -9.79 -57.87
CA PRO A 221 29.67 -11.24 -58.11
C PRO A 221 31.00 -11.87 -58.56
N ALA A 222 31.15 -13.17 -58.29
CA ALA A 222 32.10 -14.05 -58.96
C ALA A 222 31.40 -15.36 -59.36
N SER A 223 31.48 -15.69 -60.65
CA SER A 223 30.83 -16.84 -61.30
C SER A 223 31.75 -18.06 -61.38
N VAL A 224 31.22 -19.28 -61.18
CA VAL A 224 31.73 -20.52 -61.82
C VAL A 224 30.57 -21.51 -62.07
N LEU A 225 30.34 -21.76 -63.36
CA LEU A 225 29.89 -22.99 -64.04
C LEU A 225 29.28 -24.15 -63.22
N ASN A 226 28.11 -24.65 -63.67
CA ASN A 226 28.06 -26.04 -64.14
C ASN A 226 27.09 -26.28 -65.32
N THR A 227 27.62 -26.99 -66.30
CA THR A 227 27.05 -27.74 -67.44
C THR A 227 26.16 -28.93 -66.99
N LYS A 228 25.25 -29.58 -67.76
CA LYS A 228 24.61 -29.40 -69.10
C LYS A 228 23.30 -30.30 -69.13
N PRO A 229 22.78 -30.94 -70.22
CA PRO A 229 21.41 -30.65 -70.73
C PRO A 229 20.42 -31.86 -70.81
N GLU A 230 19.42 -31.72 -71.70
CA GLU A 230 18.47 -32.69 -72.32
C GLU A 230 17.13 -32.92 -71.58
N GLN A 231 16.00 -32.40 -72.12
CA GLN A 231 15.15 -32.91 -73.24
C GLN A 231 14.31 -34.14 -72.81
N HIS A 232 13.03 -34.36 -73.17
CA HIS A 232 12.03 -33.73 -74.05
C HIS A 232 10.88 -33.12 -73.18
N HIS A 233 9.70 -32.65 -73.64
CA HIS A 233 9.03 -32.56 -74.96
C HIS A 233 8.18 -31.25 -75.05
N LEU A 234 7.32 -31.14 -76.07
CA LEU A 234 6.20 -30.19 -76.17
C LEU A 234 4.86 -30.92 -76.09
N ASN A 235 3.78 -30.20 -75.74
CA ASN A 235 2.53 -30.31 -76.49
C ASN A 235 1.72 -28.99 -76.45
N ILE A 236 1.17 -28.57 -77.59
CA ILE A 236 0.29 -27.38 -77.73
C ILE A 236 -0.85 -27.75 -78.69
N GLY A 237 -2.09 -27.46 -78.28
CA GLY A 237 -3.19 -27.09 -79.18
C GLY A 237 -3.95 -28.21 -79.91
N CYS A 238 -5.19 -28.45 -79.45
CA CYS A 238 -6.41 -27.99 -80.15
C CYS A 238 -7.60 -28.03 -79.18
#